data_AF-A0A537WTX9-F1
#
_entry.id   AF-A0A537WTX9-F1
#
_cell.length_a   1.000
_cell.length_b   1.000
_cell.length_c   1.000
_cell.angle_alpha   90.00
_cell.angle_beta   90.00
_cell.angle_gamma   90.00
#
_symmetry.space_group_name_H-M   'P 1'
#
loop_
_entity.id
_entity.type
_entity.pdbx_description
1 polymer ?
#
loop_
_entity_poly.entity_id
_entity_poly.type
_entity_poly.pdbx_seq_one_letter_code
_entity_poly.pdbx_strand_id
1 'polypeptide(L)'
;MNRIQAAQIVGRPVFAALTRTFARLRVYGIDRIPRHGPLVLCFNHFSWLDPWAIGNPIPRTVYYVAKQEAHDTPVMGWFIRLFGTTPVRRGESDREAVRMMREIVRRGDALGMFPEGTRQEREPGDVLPGAAMIAIQEGAPVV
;
A
#
# COMPACT_ATOMS: atom_id res chain seq x y z
N MET A 1 -17.70 -7.51 4.14
CA MET A 1 -16.63 -7.56 3.11
C MET A 1 -16.95 -6.53 2.04
N ASN A 2 -16.04 -5.60 1.76
CA ASN A 2 -16.25 -4.55 0.75
C ASN A 2 -15.70 -4.94 -0.64
N ARG A 3 -15.97 -4.11 -1.66
CA ARG A 3 -15.59 -4.39 -3.05
C ARG A 3 -14.08 -4.51 -3.27
N ILE A 4 -13.28 -3.76 -2.52
CA ILE A 4 -11.81 -3.79 -2.58
C ILE A 4 -11.27 -5.07 -1.95
N GLN A 5 -11.80 -5.48 -0.80
CA GLN A 5 -11.46 -6.73 -0.16
C GLN A 5 -11.77 -7.92 -1.09
N ALA A 6 -12.95 -7.92 -1.72
CA ALA A 6 -13.31 -8.94 -2.70
C ALA A 6 -12.34 -8.95 -3.91
N ALA A 7 -12.03 -7.78 -4.48
CA ALA A 7 -11.09 -7.67 -5.59
C ALA A 7 -9.69 -8.19 -5.24
N GLN A 8 -9.15 -7.84 -4.06
CA GLN A 8 -7.86 -8.34 -3.60
C GLN A 8 -7.87 -9.84 -3.33
N ILE A 9 -8.94 -10.40 -2.74
CA ILE A 9 -9.07 -11.84 -2.49
C ILE A 9 -9.07 -12.61 -3.81
N VAL A 10 -9.85 -12.15 -4.80
CA VAL A 10 -9.96 -12.79 -6.12
C VAL A 10 -8.69 -12.60 -6.94
N GLY A 11 -8.07 -11.42 -6.89
CA GLY A 11 -6.85 -11.10 -7.65
C GLY A 11 -5.58 -11.74 -7.08
N ARG A 12 -5.52 -11.98 -5.76
CA ARG A 12 -4.36 -12.58 -5.07
C ARG A 12 -3.76 -13.82 -5.76
N PRO A 13 -4.53 -14.88 -6.10
CA PRO A 13 -3.97 -16.06 -6.75
C PRO A 13 -3.34 -15.73 -8.11
N VAL A 14 -3.97 -14.82 -8.88
CA VAL A 14 -3.46 -14.36 -10.18
C VAL A 14 -2.14 -13.62 -10.00
N PHE A 15 -2.06 -12.65 -9.08
CA PHE A 15 -0.80 -11.97 -8.79
C PHE A 15 0.24 -12.89 -8.19
N ALA A 16 -0.15 -13.90 -7.41
CA ALA A 16 0.78 -14.88 -6.85
C ALA A 16 1.44 -15.69 -7.96
N ALA A 17 0.66 -16.15 -8.93
CA ALA A 17 1.18 -16.83 -10.10
C ALA A 17 2.12 -15.92 -10.90
N LEU A 18 1.69 -14.70 -11.23
CA LEU A 18 2.50 -13.74 -12.00
C LEU A 18 3.81 -13.41 -11.29
N THR A 19 3.75 -13.02 -10.01
CA THR A 19 4.94 -12.69 -9.22
C THR A 19 5.92 -13.85 -9.13
N ARG A 20 5.46 -15.11 -8.96
CA ARG A 20 6.32 -16.30 -8.96
C ARG A 20 6.99 -16.58 -10.30
N THR A 21 6.34 -16.23 -11.41
CA THR A 21 6.92 -16.38 -12.76
C THR A 21 8.02 -15.36 -13.02
N PHE A 22 7.84 -14.11 -12.57
CA PHE A 22 8.79 -13.02 -12.84
C PHE A 22 9.83 -12.80 -11.73
N ALA A 23 9.59 -13.31 -10.52
CA ALA A 23 10.47 -13.13 -9.37
C ALA A 23 10.46 -14.34 -8.43
N ARG A 24 11.63 -14.67 -7.88
CA ARG A 24 11.75 -15.65 -6.79
C ARG A 24 11.47 -14.98 -5.45
N LEU A 25 10.18 -14.79 -5.15
CA LEU A 25 9.75 -14.16 -3.89
C LEU A 25 10.09 -15.07 -2.70
N ARG A 26 10.82 -14.51 -1.73
CA ARG A 26 11.02 -15.12 -0.40
C ARG A 26 10.45 -14.17 0.65
N VAL A 27 9.65 -14.71 1.55
CA VAL A 27 8.92 -13.94 2.56
C VAL A 27 9.36 -14.41 3.93
N TYR A 28 9.70 -13.46 4.80
CA TYR A 28 10.16 -13.72 6.16
C TYR A 28 9.36 -12.86 7.14
N GLY A 29 9.11 -13.36 8.35
CA GLY A 29 8.46 -12.61 9.43
C GLY A 29 6.98 -12.26 9.18
N ILE A 30 6.29 -13.00 8.30
CA ILE A 30 4.88 -12.73 7.96
C ILE A 30 3.93 -12.86 9.16
N ASP A 31 4.32 -13.71 10.12
CA ASP A 31 3.67 -13.92 11.40
C ASP A 31 3.66 -12.66 12.29
N ARG A 32 4.56 -11.70 12.04
CA ARG A 32 4.63 -10.42 12.77
C ARG A 32 3.57 -9.42 12.34
N ILE A 33 2.87 -9.67 11.23
CA ILE A 33 1.85 -8.74 10.73
C ILE A 33 0.54 -8.93 11.49
N PRO A 34 0.02 -7.88 12.18
CA PRO A 34 -1.28 -7.95 12.83
C PRO A 34 -2.41 -8.27 11.84
N ARG A 35 -3.13 -9.37 12.10
CA ARG A 35 -4.23 -9.83 11.23
C ARG A 35 -5.44 -8.90 11.23
N HIS A 36 -5.64 -8.16 12.32
CA HIS A 36 -6.77 -7.27 12.54
C HIS A 36 -6.32 -5.98 13.22
N GLY A 37 -7.19 -4.97 13.22
CA GLY A 37 -6.93 -3.67 13.83
C GLY A 37 -6.18 -2.70 12.91
N PRO A 38 -6.01 -1.45 13.36
CA PRO A 38 -5.31 -0.41 12.61
C PRO A 38 -3.87 -0.83 12.36
N LEU A 39 -3.34 -0.53 11.17
CA LEU A 39 -1.96 -0.89 10.81
C LEU A 39 -1.43 0.04 9.72
N VAL A 40 -0.22 0.56 9.92
CA VAL A 40 0.57 1.22 8.86
C VAL A 40 1.73 0.30 8.49
N LEU A 41 1.82 -0.03 7.21
CA LEU A 41 2.90 -0.85 6.66
C LEU A 41 3.85 0.05 5.87
N CYS A 42 5.14 0.01 6.19
CA CYS A 42 6.16 0.82 5.54
C CYS A 42 7.10 -0.03 4.69
N PHE A 43 7.29 0.38 3.44
CA PHE A 43 8.17 -0.33 2.51
C PHE A 43 9.10 0.65 1.79
N ASN A 44 10.33 0.24 1.54
CA ASN A 44 11.15 0.85 0.49
C ASN A 44 10.50 0.66 -0.88
N HIS A 45 10.81 1.53 -1.85
CA HIS A 45 10.16 1.48 -3.17
C HIS A 45 11.17 1.42 -4.31
N PHE A 46 11.30 0.28 -4.97
CA PHE A 46 12.27 0.05 -6.06
C PHE A 46 11.62 -0.36 -7.38
N SER A 47 10.38 -0.85 -7.36
CA SER A 47 9.71 -1.37 -8.55
C SER A 47 8.24 -1.02 -8.59
N TRP A 48 7.70 -0.94 -9.81
CA TRP A 48 6.25 -0.88 -10.04
C TRP A 48 5.54 -2.14 -9.53
N LEU A 49 6.25 -3.25 -9.37
CA LEU A 49 5.71 -4.50 -8.85
C LEU A 49 5.60 -4.53 -7.32
N ASP A 50 6.19 -3.58 -6.59
CA ASP A 50 6.26 -3.62 -5.12
C ASP A 50 4.88 -3.77 -4.45
N PRO A 51 3.84 -2.99 -4.80
CA PRO A 51 2.52 -3.14 -4.18
C PRO A 51 1.95 -4.55 -4.32
N TRP A 52 2.25 -5.23 -5.43
CA TRP A 52 1.77 -6.58 -5.72
C TRP A 52 2.62 -7.64 -5.04
N ALA A 53 3.94 -7.55 -5.19
CA ALA A 53 4.88 -8.52 -4.63
C ALA A 53 4.82 -8.54 -3.09
N ILE A 54 4.64 -7.37 -2.48
CA ILE A 54 4.57 -7.20 -1.03
C ILE A 54 3.15 -7.41 -0.51
N GLY A 55 2.14 -6.87 -1.19
CA GLY A 55 0.72 -6.98 -0.79
C GLY A 55 0.18 -8.41 -0.79
N ASN A 56 0.71 -9.26 -1.65
CA ASN A 56 0.24 -10.62 -1.83
C ASN A 56 0.41 -11.52 -0.58
N PRO A 57 1.62 -11.67 0.00
CA PRO A 57 1.81 -12.52 1.17
C PRO A 57 1.14 -12.01 2.45
N ILE A 58 0.77 -10.73 2.51
CA ILE A 58 0.16 -10.12 3.70
C ILE A 58 -1.19 -10.80 4.01
N PRO A 59 -1.48 -11.23 5.26
CA PRO A 59 -2.67 -12.04 5.57
C PRO A 59 -3.99 -11.26 5.62
N ARG A 60 -4.02 -10.03 5.09
CA ARG A 60 -5.16 -9.11 5.10
C ARG A 60 -5.11 -8.14 3.92
N THR A 61 -6.20 -7.43 3.68
CA THR A 61 -6.27 -6.40 2.62
C THR A 61 -5.37 -5.22 2.97
N VAL A 62 -4.60 -4.74 1.99
CA VAL A 62 -3.74 -3.56 2.13
C VAL A 62 -4.22 -2.48 1.18
N TYR A 63 -4.51 -1.31 1.71
CA TYR A 63 -4.88 -0.14 0.93
C TYR A 63 -3.62 0.68 0.69
N TYR A 64 -3.38 1.10 -0.55
CA TYR A 64 -2.19 1.85 -0.91
C TYR A 64 -2.51 3.30 -1.23
N VAL A 65 -1.48 4.11 -1.31
CA VAL A 65 -1.56 5.46 -1.88
C VAL A 65 -0.65 5.58 -3.09
N ALA A 66 -1.12 6.25 -4.14
CA ALA A 66 -0.33 6.52 -5.33
C ALA A 66 -0.58 7.94 -5.84
N LYS A 67 0.37 8.47 -6.60
CA LYS A 67 0.26 9.82 -7.17
C LYS A 67 -0.96 9.93 -8.09
N GLN A 68 -1.63 11.09 -8.10
CA GLN A 68 -2.82 11.32 -8.92
C GLN A 68 -2.60 10.94 -10.41
N GLU A 69 -1.42 11.20 -10.97
CA GLU A 69 -1.12 10.91 -12.38
C GLU A 69 -1.13 9.40 -12.68
N ALA A 70 -0.83 8.56 -11.68
CA ALA A 70 -0.96 7.11 -11.81
C ALA A 70 -2.44 6.68 -11.91
N HIS A 71 -3.33 7.42 -11.26
CA HIS A 71 -4.78 7.23 -11.38
C HIS A 71 -5.33 7.73 -12.72
N ASP A 72 -4.68 8.70 -13.34
CA ASP A 72 -5.13 9.26 -14.62
C ASP A 72 -4.68 8.44 -15.82
N THR A 73 -3.70 7.55 -15.64
CA THR A 73 -3.22 6.64 -16.69
C THR A 73 -4.32 5.65 -17.08
N PRO A 74 -4.70 5.55 -18.38
CA PRO A 74 -5.70 4.59 -18.83
C PRO A 74 -5.31 3.15 -18.48
N VAL A 75 -6.29 2.30 -18.19
CA VAL A 75 -6.12 0.90 -17.71
C VAL A 75 -5.46 0.80 -16.33
N MET A 76 -4.25 1.32 -16.15
CA MET A 76 -3.52 1.32 -14.87
C MET A 76 -4.33 2.00 -13.77
N GLY A 77 -4.85 3.19 -14.03
CA GLY A 77 -5.65 3.96 -13.08
C GLY A 77 -6.94 3.23 -12.68
N TRP A 78 -7.63 2.61 -13.64
CA TRP A 78 -8.81 1.78 -13.35
C TRP A 78 -8.44 0.59 -12.45
N PHE A 79 -7.33 -0.05 -12.77
CA PHE A 79 -6.84 -1.22 -12.07
C PHE A 79 -6.41 -0.90 -10.63
N ILE A 80 -5.56 0.10 -10.39
CA ILE A 80 -5.14 0.45 -9.02
C ILE A 80 -6.32 0.93 -8.16
N ARG A 81 -7.33 1.59 -8.73
CA ARG A 81 -8.58 1.93 -8.03
C ARG A 81 -9.36 0.69 -7.61
N LEU A 82 -9.44 -0.32 -8.47
CA LEU A 82 -10.13 -1.58 -8.17
C LEU A 82 -9.51 -2.28 -6.96
N PHE A 83 -8.18 -2.20 -6.82
CA PHE A 83 -7.43 -2.80 -5.72
C PHE A 83 -7.27 -1.89 -4.50
N GLY A 84 -7.95 -0.74 -4.46
CA GLY A 84 -8.04 0.10 -3.27
C GLY A 84 -6.90 1.08 -3.08
N THR A 85 -6.23 1.47 -4.15
CA THR A 85 -5.27 2.59 -4.11
C THR A 85 -6.02 3.92 -4.09
N THR A 86 -5.59 4.81 -3.19
CA THR A 86 -6.10 6.16 -3.03
C THR A 86 -5.15 7.18 -3.69
N PRO A 87 -5.66 8.16 -4.47
CA PRO A 87 -4.82 9.18 -5.09
C PRO A 87 -4.27 10.17 -4.06
N VAL A 88 -3.05 10.64 -4.30
CA VAL A 88 -2.41 11.73 -3.53
C VAL A 88 -1.75 12.73 -4.47
N ARG A 89 -1.89 14.03 -4.18
CA ARG A 89 -1.17 15.12 -4.86
C ARG A 89 0.16 15.36 -4.15
N ARG A 90 1.27 15.21 -4.88
CA ARG A 90 2.62 15.40 -4.34
C ARG A 90 3.02 16.87 -4.43
N GLY A 91 3.87 17.32 -3.51
CA GLY A 91 4.34 18.72 -3.47
C GLY A 91 3.32 19.73 -2.93
N GLU A 92 2.10 19.29 -2.63
CA GLU A 92 1.04 20.10 -2.04
C GLU A 92 0.57 19.50 -0.71
N SER A 93 -0.02 20.34 0.15
CA SER A 93 -0.72 19.86 1.34
C SER A 93 -2.04 19.19 0.93
N ASP A 94 -2.00 17.90 0.60
CA ASP A 94 -3.20 17.11 0.28
C ASP A 94 -3.94 16.65 1.55
N ARG A 95 -4.74 17.56 2.12
CA ARG A 95 -5.54 17.31 3.33
C ARG A 95 -6.56 16.19 3.13
N GLU A 96 -7.05 16.04 1.91
CA GLU A 96 -8.03 15.00 1.58
C GLU A 96 -7.37 13.62 1.57
N ALA A 97 -6.19 13.49 0.95
CA ALA A 97 -5.39 12.27 1.04
C ALA A 97 -5.09 11.89 2.48
N VAL A 98 -4.65 12.84 3.31
CA VAL A 98 -4.39 12.59 4.74
C VAL A 98 -5.65 12.09 5.44
N ARG A 99 -6.80 12.74 5.22
CA ARG A 99 -8.09 12.31 5.80
C ARG A 99 -8.46 10.89 5.36
N MET A 100 -8.27 10.54 4.09
CA MET A 100 -8.55 9.19 3.59
C MET A 100 -7.61 8.13 4.19
N MET A 101 -6.31 8.43 4.29
CA MET A 101 -5.33 7.54 4.93
C MET A 101 -5.67 7.28 6.38
N ARG A 102 -6.01 8.33 7.13
CA ARG A 102 -6.48 8.21 8.52
C ARG A 102 -7.73 7.35 8.61
N GLU A 103 -8.71 7.56 7.72
CA GLU A 103 -9.95 6.78 7.72
C GLU A 103 -9.71 5.28 7.45
N ILE A 104 -8.80 4.93 6.55
CA ILE A 104 -8.38 3.55 6.29
C ILE A 104 -7.86 2.91 7.59
N VAL A 105 -6.96 3.59 8.28
CA VAL A 105 -6.36 3.06 9.51
C VAL A 105 -7.40 3.01 10.63
N ARG A 106 -8.19 4.07 10.80
CA ARG A 106 -9.23 4.23 11.84
C ARG A 106 -10.29 3.13 11.80
N ARG A 107 -10.72 2.71 10.61
CA ARG A 107 -11.67 1.60 10.45
C ARG A 107 -11.04 0.21 10.63
N GLY A 108 -9.76 0.17 11.00
CA GLY A 108 -9.02 -1.04 11.31
C GLY A 108 -8.53 -1.78 10.08
N ASP A 109 -8.28 -1.11 8.95
CA ASP A 109 -7.61 -1.68 7.78
C ASP A 109 -6.10 -1.42 7.80
N ALA A 110 -5.35 -2.13 6.95
CA ALA A 110 -3.92 -1.90 6.75
C ALA A 110 -3.68 -0.85 5.65
N LEU A 111 -2.92 0.19 5.99
CA LEU A 111 -2.45 1.21 5.03
C LEU A 111 -1.00 0.91 4.64
N GLY A 112 -0.77 0.57 3.38
CA GLY A 112 0.55 0.40 2.79
C GLY A 112 1.11 1.73 2.27
N MET A 113 2.28 2.10 2.76
CA MET A 113 2.97 3.34 2.40
C MET A 113 4.40 3.07 1.98
N PHE A 114 4.81 3.77 0.94
CA PHE A 114 6.20 3.92 0.54
C PHE A 114 6.66 5.27 1.05
N PRO A 115 7.33 5.35 2.21
CA PRO A 115 7.51 6.62 2.91
C PRO A 115 8.51 7.53 2.19
N GLU A 116 9.31 7.00 1.27
CA GLU A 116 10.13 7.77 0.33
C GLU A 116 9.30 8.64 -0.63
N GLY A 117 8.00 8.35 -0.77
CA GLY A 117 7.10 9.09 -1.65
C GLY A 117 7.37 8.91 -3.14
N THR A 118 8.45 8.25 -3.54
CA THR A 118 8.79 7.94 -4.93
C THR A 118 9.62 6.65 -5.01
N ARG A 119 9.77 6.10 -6.21
CA ARG A 119 10.64 4.95 -6.45
C ARG A 119 12.10 5.40 -6.47
N GLN A 120 12.95 4.58 -5.89
CA GLN A 120 14.41 4.68 -5.90
C GLN A 120 14.99 3.65 -6.87
N GLU A 121 16.24 3.84 -7.24
CA GLU A 121 16.92 2.94 -8.18
C GLU A 121 17.92 1.99 -7.52
N ARG A 122 18.63 2.46 -6.49
CA ARG A 122 19.77 1.72 -5.90
C ARG A 122 19.72 1.62 -4.39
N GLU A 123 19.38 2.71 -3.72
CA GLU A 123 19.40 2.81 -2.26
C GLU A 123 18.09 3.47 -1.78
N PRO A 124 17.63 3.16 -0.56
CA PRO A 124 16.49 3.85 0.03
C PRO A 124 16.73 5.37 0.09
N GLY A 125 15.69 6.13 -0.26
CA GLY A 125 15.74 7.59 -0.24
C GLY A 125 15.33 8.17 1.11
N ASP A 126 15.20 9.50 1.15
CA ASP A 126 14.73 10.22 2.33
C ASP A 126 13.29 9.82 2.70
N VAL A 127 13.07 9.56 3.98
CA VAL A 127 11.79 9.15 4.53
C VAL A 127 10.93 10.38 4.84
N LEU A 128 9.76 10.47 4.22
CA LEU A 128 8.77 11.50 4.51
C LEU A 128 7.97 11.16 5.78
N PRO A 129 7.50 12.16 6.54
CA PRO A 129 6.86 11.94 7.86
C PRO A 129 5.45 11.35 7.77
N GLY A 130 4.86 11.24 6.58
CA GLY A 130 3.44 10.90 6.39
C GLY A 130 3.03 9.59 7.08
N ALA A 131 3.80 8.53 6.94
CA ALA A 131 3.47 7.24 7.55
C ALA A 131 3.50 7.31 9.09
N ALA A 132 4.55 7.90 9.66
CA ALA A 132 4.68 8.10 11.10
C ALA A 132 3.57 9.01 11.66
N MET A 133 3.25 10.09 10.95
CA MET A 133 2.17 11.01 11.31
C MET A 133 0.83 10.28 11.41
N ILE A 134 0.47 9.47 10.40
CA ILE A 134 -0.78 8.71 10.40
C ILE A 134 -0.79 7.69 11.54
N ALA A 135 0.31 6.96 11.73
CA ALA A 135 0.42 5.96 12.80
C ALA A 135 0.22 6.58 14.19
N ILE A 136 0.87 7.71 14.47
CA ILE A 136 0.74 8.43 15.74
C ILE A 136 -0.70 8.95 15.94
N GLN A 137 -1.29 9.56 14.91
CA GLN A 137 -2.64 10.15 15.01
C GLN A 137 -3.74 9.11 15.21
N GLU A 138 -3.57 7.90 14.66
CA GLU A 138 -4.57 6.83 14.74
C GLU A 138 -4.20 5.74 15.76
N GLY A 139 -3.11 5.91 16.53
CA GLY A 139 -2.65 4.92 17.50
C GLY A 139 -2.32 3.56 16.88
N ALA A 140 -1.83 3.56 15.64
CA ALA A 140 -1.57 2.35 14.87
C ALA A 140 -0.11 1.91 14.99
N PRO A 141 0.17 0.60 15.08
CA PRO A 141 1.53 0.09 14.92
C PRO A 141 2.04 0.36 13.50
N VAL A 142 3.35 0.58 13.40
CA VAL A 142 4.10 0.57 12.14
C VAL A 142 4.84 -0.76 12.03
N VAL A 143 4.73 -1.41 10.87
CA VAL A 143 5.46 -2.65 10.53
C VAL A 143 6.23 -2.46 9.25
#